data_AF-A0A558ZKR1-F1
#
_entry.id   AF-A0A558ZKR1-F1
#
_cell.length_a   1.000
_cell.length_b   1.000
_cell.length_c   1.000
_cell.angle_alpha   90.00
_cell.angle_beta   90.00
_cell.angle_gamma   90.00
#
_symmetry.space_group_name_H-M   'P 1'
#
loop_
_entity.id
_entity.type
_entity.pdbx_description
1 polymer ?
#
loop_
_entity_poly.entity_id
_entity_poly.type
_entity_poly.pdbx_seq_one_letter_code
_entity_poly.pdbx_strand_id
1 'polypeptide(L)'
;PNRIYISVVNRSIESLKEDLKKSKSGTENSLVQELKNVQGIKTDNINTDKNNIMSICSEVIQYLNQVAGKKYKPDTPSHQKYIKARLKEGYKLDDFKYVVDVMTAKWTGTDFQQYLQPQTLFGNKFDNYLNQQMPKQQNVQKQDERLGF
;
A
#
# COMPACT_ATOMS: atom_id res chain seq x y z
N PRO A 1 -8.69 -9.67 32.44
CA PRO A 1 -7.41 -10.38 32.71
C PRO A 1 -6.11 -9.67 32.26
N ASN A 2 -6.12 -8.62 31.42
CA ASN A 2 -4.86 -8.04 30.88
C ASN A 2 -4.65 -6.53 31.11
N ARG A 3 -5.42 -5.87 31.99
CA ARG A 3 -5.24 -4.43 32.28
C ARG A 3 -4.37 -4.14 33.50
N ILE A 4 -4.27 -5.10 34.44
CA ILE A 4 -3.50 -4.95 35.68
C ILE A 4 -1.98 -5.04 35.41
N TYR A 5 -1.56 -5.78 34.38
CA TYR A 5 -0.14 -5.98 34.12
C TYR A 5 0.56 -4.74 33.53
N ILE A 6 -0.11 -3.99 32.65
CA ILE A 6 0.49 -2.81 31.99
C ILE A 6 0.62 -1.63 32.96
N SER A 7 -0.29 -1.47 33.92
CA SER A 7 -0.22 -0.39 34.91
C SER A 7 0.90 -0.62 35.94
N VAL A 8 1.20 -1.87 36.29
CA VAL A 8 2.30 -2.21 37.22
C VAL A 8 3.66 -1.99 36.54
N VAL A 9 3.82 -2.40 35.27
CA VAL A 9 5.06 -2.21 34.51
C VAL A 9 5.37 -0.73 34.30
N ASN A 10 4.37 0.10 33.98
CA ASN A 10 4.58 1.54 33.82
C ASN A 10 4.94 2.24 35.13
N ARG A 11 4.40 1.79 36.28
CA ARG A 11 4.73 2.34 37.59
C ARG A 11 6.17 1.99 38.02
N SER A 12 6.66 0.80 37.67
CA SER A 12 8.06 0.41 37.93
C SER A 12 9.06 1.19 37.07
N ILE A 13 8.71 1.50 35.81
CA ILE A 13 9.59 2.28 34.91
C ILE A 13 9.74 3.73 35.39
N GLU A 14 8.68 4.35 35.91
CA GLU A 14 8.78 5.71 36.44
C GLU A 14 9.56 5.78 37.77
N SER A 15 9.47 4.75 38.63
CA SER A 15 10.30 4.64 39.84
C SER A 15 11.79 4.49 39.51
N LEU A 16 12.15 3.70 38.48
CA LEU A 16 13.53 3.51 38.04
C LEU A 16 14.14 4.76 37.36
N LYS A 17 13.31 5.63 36.77
CA LYS A 17 13.75 6.91 36.19
C LYS A 17 14.04 7.97 37.26
N GLU A 18 13.33 7.94 38.39
CA GLU A 18 13.59 8.86 39.51
C GLU A 18 14.88 8.49 40.25
N ASP A 19 15.17 7.20 40.42
CA ASP A 19 16.39 6.73 41.08
C ASP A 19 17.67 7.01 40.25
N LEU A 20 17.57 7.01 38.91
CA LEU A 20 18.72 7.25 38.03
C LEU A 20 19.17 8.73 37.96
N LYS A 21 18.34 9.68 38.40
CA LYS A 21 18.68 11.12 38.32
C LYS A 21 19.58 11.62 39.46
N LYS A 22 19.89 10.80 40.47
CA LYS A 22 20.54 11.28 41.71
C LYS A 22 22.02 10.92 41.89
N SER A 23 22.65 10.20 40.97
CA SER A 23 24.08 9.86 41.06
C SER A 23 24.85 10.38 39.85
N LYS A 24 25.58 11.49 40.01
CA LYS A 24 26.55 11.95 39.02
C LYS A 24 27.85 11.17 39.18
N SER A 25 28.35 10.64 38.06
CA SER A 25 29.70 10.84 37.49
C SER A 25 30.36 9.54 37.06
N GLY A 26 30.75 9.50 35.78
CA GLY A 26 31.74 8.56 35.25
C GLY A 26 31.16 7.42 34.42
N THR A 27 31.42 7.49 33.11
CA THR A 27 31.58 6.31 32.23
C THR A 27 30.31 5.62 31.73
N GLU A 28 29.44 6.37 31.03
CA GLU A 28 28.30 5.79 30.28
C GLU A 28 28.39 6.01 28.75
N ASN A 29 29.59 6.10 28.18
CA ASN A 29 29.71 6.26 26.72
C ASN A 29 29.65 4.94 25.93
N SER A 30 29.64 3.77 26.59
CA SER A 30 29.67 2.46 25.90
C SER A 30 28.32 1.72 25.86
N LEU A 31 27.42 1.95 26.82
CA LEU A 31 26.15 1.19 26.89
C LEU A 31 24.98 1.92 26.20
N VAL A 32 25.09 3.24 26.00
CA VAL A 32 24.11 4.05 25.25
C VAL A 32 24.16 3.78 23.74
N GLN A 33 25.22 3.14 23.24
CA GLN A 33 25.33 2.80 21.82
C GLN A 33 24.56 1.53 21.43
N GLU A 34 24.35 0.56 22.34
CA GLU A 34 23.63 -0.68 22.00
C GLU A 34 22.10 -0.54 22.02
N LEU A 35 21.52 0.35 22.84
CA LEU A 35 20.07 0.57 22.87
C LEU A 35 19.53 1.52 21.78
N LYS A 36 20.42 2.10 20.95
CA LYS A 36 20.02 2.89 19.76
C LYS A 36 19.87 2.05 18.49
N ASN A 37 20.27 0.78 18.49
CA ASN A 37 20.32 -0.05 17.28
C ASN A 37 18.99 -0.72 16.88
N VAL A 38 17.86 -0.40 17.55
CA VAL A 38 16.53 -0.94 17.20
C VAL A 38 15.54 0.16 16.75
N GLN A 39 15.91 1.45 16.81
CA GLN A 39 15.04 2.56 16.40
C GLN A 39 15.76 3.66 15.59
N GLY A 40 16.62 3.29 14.64
CA GLY A 40 17.34 4.31 13.88
C GLY A 40 17.80 3.87 12.51
N ILE A 41 16.94 3.95 11.48
CA ILE A 41 17.37 4.41 10.15
C ILE A 41 16.25 5.24 9.51
N LYS A 42 16.66 6.39 8.96
CA LYS A 42 15.98 7.29 8.01
C LYS A 42 15.03 8.30 8.64
N THR A 43 15.51 9.50 8.95
CA THR A 43 14.67 10.71 9.05
C THR A 43 14.92 11.73 7.94
N ASP A 44 16.03 11.65 7.20
CA ASP A 44 16.32 12.63 6.14
C ASP A 44 15.93 12.14 4.72
N ASN A 45 15.85 10.82 4.50
CA ASN A 45 15.37 10.25 3.23
C ASN A 45 13.83 10.14 3.14
N ILE A 46 13.10 10.25 4.25
CA ILE A 46 11.65 9.96 4.26
C ILE A 46 10.85 11.02 3.48
N ASN A 47 11.30 12.27 3.42
CA ASN A 47 10.55 13.33 2.74
C ASN A 47 10.60 13.19 1.21
N THR A 48 11.78 12.85 0.66
CA THR A 48 11.94 12.53 -0.76
C THR A 48 11.16 11.27 -1.14
N ASP A 49 11.23 10.23 -0.30
CA ASP A 49 10.48 8.99 -0.51
C ASP A 49 8.95 9.23 -0.43
N LYS A 50 8.47 10.04 0.52
CA LYS A 50 7.03 10.37 0.65
C LYS A 50 6.51 11.17 -0.54
N ASN A 51 7.25 12.16 -1.02
CA ASN A 51 6.86 12.96 -2.18
C ASN A 51 6.81 12.10 -3.44
N ASN A 52 7.80 11.21 -3.62
CA ASN A 52 7.81 10.24 -4.71
C ASN A 52 6.62 9.26 -4.62
N ILE A 53 6.35 8.71 -3.44
CA ILE A 53 5.19 7.83 -3.20
C ILE A 53 3.87 8.54 -3.53
N MET A 54 3.73 9.82 -3.15
CA MET A 54 2.52 10.59 -3.45
C MET A 54 2.37 10.83 -4.96
N SER A 55 3.47 11.15 -5.63
CA SER A 55 3.52 11.30 -7.09
C SER A 55 3.09 10.01 -7.79
N ILE A 56 3.65 8.86 -7.40
CA ILE A 56 3.28 7.54 -7.92
C ILE A 56 1.80 7.24 -7.66
N CYS A 57 1.29 7.51 -6.45
CA CYS A 57 -0.13 7.32 -6.15
C CYS A 57 -1.02 8.14 -7.08
N SER A 58 -0.65 9.40 -7.32
CA SER A 58 -1.40 10.28 -8.23
C SER A 58 -1.35 9.75 -9.65
N GLU A 59 -0.19 9.32 -10.13
CA GLU A 59 -0.01 8.80 -11.48
C GLU A 59 -0.81 7.51 -11.72
N VAL A 60 -0.78 6.56 -10.78
CA VAL A 60 -1.57 5.31 -10.87
C VAL A 60 -3.08 5.60 -10.94
N ILE A 61 -3.58 6.55 -10.13
CA ILE A 61 -4.99 6.90 -10.11
C ILE A 61 -5.39 7.65 -11.39
N GLN A 62 -4.54 8.55 -11.88
CA GLN A 62 -4.76 9.24 -13.15
C GLN A 62 -4.81 8.24 -14.30
N TYR A 63 -3.89 7.28 -14.33
CA TYR A 63 -3.86 6.24 -15.35
C TYR A 63 -5.13 5.37 -15.32
N LEU A 64 -5.54 4.91 -14.14
CA LEU A 64 -6.81 4.19 -13.97
C LEU A 64 -8.01 4.99 -14.50
N ASN A 65 -8.05 6.30 -14.22
CA ASN A 65 -9.13 7.16 -14.70
C ASN A 65 -9.14 7.27 -16.22
N GLN A 66 -7.96 7.42 -16.84
CA GLN A 66 -7.82 7.50 -18.29
C GLN A 66 -8.27 6.22 -18.99
N VAL A 67 -7.85 5.06 -18.46
CA VAL A 67 -8.09 3.76 -19.09
C VAL A 67 -9.51 3.24 -18.81
N ALA A 68 -10.01 3.36 -17.58
CA ALA A 68 -11.33 2.87 -17.18
C ALA A 68 -12.47 3.89 -17.38
N GLY A 69 -12.16 5.11 -17.86
CA GLY A 69 -13.13 6.19 -18.03
C GLY A 69 -13.76 6.66 -16.70
N LYS A 70 -12.99 6.62 -15.61
CA LYS A 70 -13.43 6.97 -14.26
C LYS A 70 -12.89 8.35 -13.84
N LYS A 71 -13.36 8.85 -12.70
CA LYS A 71 -13.00 10.18 -12.16
C LYS A 71 -12.63 10.11 -10.67
N TYR A 72 -11.83 9.11 -10.29
CA TYR A 72 -11.32 8.98 -8.93
C TYR A 72 -10.37 10.12 -8.58
N LYS A 73 -10.44 10.61 -7.34
CA LYS A 73 -9.53 11.66 -6.86
C LYS A 73 -8.20 11.02 -6.41
N PRO A 74 -7.04 11.50 -6.89
CA PRO A 74 -5.73 11.00 -6.45
C PRO A 74 -5.42 11.33 -4.98
N ASP A 75 -6.08 12.36 -4.44
CA ASP A 75 -5.92 12.79 -3.04
C ASP A 75 -6.71 11.93 -2.04
N THR A 76 -7.55 11.00 -2.51
CA THR A 76 -8.37 10.17 -1.60
C THR A 76 -7.48 9.24 -0.74
N PRO A 77 -7.48 9.37 0.59
CA PRO A 77 -6.59 8.60 1.47
C PRO A 77 -6.80 7.09 1.35
N SER A 78 -8.05 6.65 1.17
CA SER A 78 -8.38 5.24 1.00
C SER A 78 -7.73 4.62 -0.23
N HIS A 79 -7.67 5.34 -1.36
CA HIS A 79 -7.05 4.84 -2.58
C HIS A 79 -5.52 4.81 -2.45
N GLN A 80 -4.95 5.88 -1.91
CA GLN A 80 -3.51 5.96 -1.65
C GLN A 80 -3.04 4.85 -0.70
N LYS A 81 -3.85 4.47 0.30
CA LYS A 81 -3.50 3.40 1.25
C LYS A 81 -3.17 2.09 0.55
N TYR A 82 -3.96 1.68 -0.44
CA TYR A 82 -3.73 0.42 -1.16
C TYR A 82 -2.46 0.48 -2.01
N ILE A 83 -2.23 1.59 -2.72
CA ILE A 83 -1.02 1.79 -3.55
C ILE A 83 0.23 1.83 -2.66
N LYS A 84 0.18 2.60 -1.56
CA LYS A 84 1.27 2.70 -0.57
C LYS A 84 1.63 1.35 0.04
N ALA A 85 0.65 0.49 0.29
CA ALA A 85 0.90 -0.86 0.80
C ALA A 85 1.71 -1.68 -0.20
N ARG A 86 1.33 -1.67 -1.48
CA ARG A 86 2.05 -2.41 -2.54
C ARG A 86 3.44 -1.84 -2.84
N LEU A 87 3.60 -0.51 -2.78
CA LEU A 87 4.93 0.11 -2.90
C LEU A 87 5.89 -0.34 -1.78
N LYS A 88 5.38 -0.53 -0.55
CA LYS A 88 6.17 -1.07 0.57
C LYS A 88 6.54 -2.54 0.40
N GLU A 89 5.74 -3.30 -0.34
CA GLU A 89 6.01 -4.70 -0.68
C GLU A 89 7.06 -4.83 -1.80
N GLY A 90 7.41 -3.73 -2.49
CA GLY A 90 8.46 -3.70 -3.52
C GLY A 90 7.95 -3.60 -4.96
N TYR A 91 6.63 -3.48 -5.16
CA TYR A 91 6.05 -3.29 -6.48
C TYR A 91 6.34 -1.89 -7.03
N LYS A 92 6.45 -1.77 -8.35
CA LYS A 92 6.78 -0.54 -9.08
C LYS A 92 5.56 0.01 -9.80
N LEU A 93 5.65 1.28 -10.21
CA LEU A 93 4.62 1.96 -11.01
C LEU A 93 4.16 1.14 -12.22
N ASP A 94 5.08 0.50 -12.92
CA ASP A 94 4.79 -0.31 -14.11
C ASP A 94 3.89 -1.51 -13.79
N ASP A 95 4.07 -2.14 -12.63
CA ASP A 95 3.23 -3.26 -12.18
C ASP A 95 1.77 -2.80 -11.97
N PHE A 96 1.58 -1.59 -11.43
CA PHE A 96 0.24 -1.02 -11.28
C PHE A 96 -0.41 -0.74 -12.63
N LYS A 97 0.35 -0.17 -13.58
CA LYS A 97 -0.15 0.11 -14.93
C LYS A 97 -0.56 -1.19 -15.63
N TYR A 98 0.27 -2.23 -15.53
CA TYR A 98 -0.04 -3.55 -16.09
C TYR A 98 -1.32 -4.14 -15.52
N VAL A 99 -1.50 -4.12 -14.19
CA VAL A 99 -2.73 -4.62 -13.55
C VAL A 99 -3.96 -3.83 -14.02
N VAL A 100 -3.84 -2.51 -14.15
CA VAL A 100 -4.93 -1.67 -14.69
C VAL A 100 -5.28 -2.10 -16.12
N ASP A 101 -4.29 -2.32 -16.97
CA ASP A 101 -4.50 -2.71 -18.37
C ASP A 101 -5.16 -4.08 -18.48
N VAL A 102 -4.62 -5.09 -17.79
CA VAL A 102 -5.17 -6.46 -17.80
C VAL A 102 -6.61 -6.47 -17.31
N MET A 103 -6.87 -5.84 -16.17
CA MET A 103 -8.20 -5.88 -15.56
C MET A 103 -9.20 -5.02 -16.32
N THR A 104 -8.78 -3.88 -16.87
CA THR A 104 -9.66 -3.07 -17.73
C THR A 104 -9.98 -3.82 -19.01
N ALA A 105 -9.00 -4.45 -19.67
CA ALA A 105 -9.26 -5.24 -20.86
C ALA A 105 -10.20 -6.43 -20.58
N LYS A 106 -10.11 -7.03 -19.40
CA LYS A 106 -10.93 -8.18 -19.00
C LYS A 106 -12.36 -7.81 -18.59
N TRP A 107 -12.53 -6.66 -17.96
CA TRP A 107 -13.82 -6.26 -17.37
C TRP A 107 -14.58 -5.22 -18.18
N THR A 108 -13.92 -4.51 -19.10
CA THR A 108 -14.60 -3.58 -20.01
C THR A 108 -15.67 -4.32 -20.82
N GLY A 109 -16.89 -3.79 -20.83
CA GLY A 109 -18.03 -4.39 -21.53
C GLY A 109 -18.70 -5.56 -20.78
N THR A 110 -18.32 -5.81 -19.53
CA THR A 110 -18.96 -6.81 -18.65
C THR A 110 -19.56 -6.16 -17.41
N ASP A 111 -20.39 -6.88 -16.67
CA ASP A 111 -20.92 -6.45 -15.37
C ASP A 111 -19.83 -6.19 -14.32
N PHE A 112 -18.61 -6.68 -14.56
CA PHE A 112 -17.48 -6.47 -13.67
C PHE A 112 -16.80 -5.11 -13.83
N GLN A 113 -17.13 -4.32 -14.86
CA GLN A 113 -16.56 -2.99 -15.08
C GLN A 113 -16.78 -2.04 -13.89
N GLN A 114 -17.84 -2.24 -13.11
CA GLN A 114 -18.12 -1.47 -11.88
C GLN A 114 -17.07 -1.67 -10.78
N TYR A 115 -16.33 -2.77 -10.81
CA TYR A 115 -15.30 -3.12 -9.83
C TYR A 115 -13.90 -2.64 -10.20
N LEU A 116 -13.74 -1.89 -11.31
CA LEU A 116 -12.49 -1.20 -11.68
C LEU A 116 -12.21 -0.02 -10.73
N GLN A 117 -11.92 -0.34 -9.48
CA GLN A 117 -11.67 0.60 -8.39
C GLN A 117 -10.30 0.34 -7.76
N PRO A 118 -9.62 1.36 -7.21
CA PRO A 118 -8.31 1.18 -6.58
C PRO A 118 -8.30 0.14 -5.47
N GLN A 119 -9.38 0.06 -4.68
CA GLN A 119 -9.51 -0.92 -3.59
C GLN A 119 -9.55 -2.36 -4.12
N THR A 120 -10.25 -2.61 -5.22
CA THR A 120 -10.37 -3.94 -5.81
C THR A 120 -9.08 -4.35 -6.49
N LEU A 121 -8.50 -3.46 -7.30
CA LEU A 121 -7.33 -3.74 -8.11
C LEU A 121 -6.06 -3.87 -7.28
N PHE A 122 -5.88 -2.98 -6.28
CA PHE A 122 -4.66 -2.92 -5.46
C PHE A 122 -4.85 -3.55 -4.07
N GLY A 123 -5.96 -4.29 -3.88
CA GLY A 123 -6.25 -5.09 -2.70
C GLY A 123 -5.42 -6.37 -2.63
N ASN A 124 -5.86 -7.36 -1.84
CA ASN A 124 -5.08 -8.57 -1.55
C ASN A 124 -4.79 -9.46 -2.76
N LYS A 125 -5.50 -9.27 -3.86
CA LYS A 125 -5.35 -10.05 -5.10
C LYS A 125 -4.41 -9.39 -6.12
N PHE A 126 -3.70 -8.33 -5.74
CA PHE A 126 -2.81 -7.59 -6.64
C PHE A 126 -1.80 -8.48 -7.36
N ASP A 127 -1.07 -9.31 -6.60
CA ASP A 127 -0.09 -10.26 -7.15
C ASP A 127 -0.73 -11.24 -8.16
N ASN A 128 -1.94 -11.73 -7.85
CA ASN A 128 -2.67 -12.58 -8.78
C ASN A 128 -3.01 -11.83 -10.09
N TYR A 129 -3.47 -10.57 -10.01
CA TYR A 129 -3.75 -9.78 -11.21
C TYR A 129 -2.48 -9.47 -12.01
N LEU A 130 -1.36 -9.22 -11.35
CA LEU A 130 -0.06 -8.99 -12.00
C LEU A 130 0.41 -10.22 -12.78
N ASN A 131 0.14 -11.41 -12.26
CA ASN A 131 0.48 -12.68 -12.91
C ASN A 131 -0.57 -13.14 -13.96
N GLN A 132 -1.68 -12.41 -14.14
CA GLN A 132 -2.65 -12.74 -15.17
C GLN A 132 -2.16 -12.34 -16.56
N GLN A 133 -2.44 -13.18 -17.55
CA GLN A 133 -2.17 -12.88 -18.95
C GLN A 133 -3.20 -11.88 -19.46
N MET A 134 -2.75 -10.92 -20.28
CA MET A 134 -3.67 -10.03 -21.00
C MET A 134 -4.68 -10.87 -21.80
N PRO A 135 -5.98 -10.55 -21.70
CA PRO A 135 -6.99 -11.25 -22.49
C PRO A 135 -6.69 -11.03 -23.97
N LYS A 136 -6.40 -12.13 -24.68
CA LYS A 136 -6.35 -12.11 -26.15
C LYS A 136 -7.74 -11.68 -26.61
N GLN A 137 -7.83 -10.65 -27.45
CA GLN A 137 -9.09 -10.21 -28.04
C GLN A 137 -9.78 -11.42 -28.67
N GLN A 138 -10.75 -12.00 -27.97
CA GLN A 138 -11.55 -13.08 -28.53
C GLN A 138 -12.47 -12.40 -29.52
N ASN A 139 -12.17 -12.64 -30.80
CA ASN A 139 -13.00 -12.26 -31.94
C ASN A 139 -14.39 -12.85 -31.68
N VAL A 140 -15.33 -12.02 -31.22
CA VAL A 140 -16.71 -12.44 -30.94
C VAL A 140 -17.36 -12.74 -32.28
N GLN A 141 -17.21 -13.97 -32.76
CA GLN A 141 -18.11 -14.53 -33.75
C GLN A 141 -19.47 -14.65 -33.07
N LYS A 142 -20.27 -13.58 -33.21
CA LYS A 142 -21.71 -13.63 -32.95
C LYS A 142 -22.27 -14.74 -33.85
N GLN A 143 -22.52 -15.91 -33.28
CA GLN A 143 -23.44 -16.87 -33.88
C GLN A 143 -24.85 -16.27 -33.72
N ASP A 144 -25.24 -15.49 -34.72
CA ASP A 144 -26.64 -15.14 -34.96
C ASP A 144 -27.33 -16.41 -35.46
N GLU A 145 -27.63 -17.34 -34.55
CA GLU A 145 -28.54 -18.46 -34.83
C GLU A 145 -29.97 -17.91 -34.85
N ARG A 146 -30.23 -17.11 -35.89
CA ARG A 146 -31.55 -16.94 -36.48
C ARG A 146 -31.97 -18.32 -37.01
N LEU A 147 -32.49 -19.16 -36.12
CA LEU A 147 -33.32 -20.30 -36.50
C LEU A 147 -34.53 -19.71 -37.24
N GLY A 148 -34.43 -19.75 -38.57
CA GLY A 148 -35.53 -19.45 -39.47
C GLY A 148 -36.63 -20.49 -39.32
N PHE A 149 -37.86 -19.96 -39.27
CA PHE A 149 -39.14 -20.54 -39.68
C PHE A 149 -39.43 -22.01 -39.41
#